data_AF-A0A8W8MRX2-F1
#
_entry.id   AF-A0A8W8MRX2-F1
#
_cell.length_a   1.000
_cell.length_b   1.000
_cell.length_c   1.000
_cell.angle_alpha   90.00
_cell.angle_beta   90.00
_cell.angle_gamma   90.00
#
_symmetry.space_group_name_H-M   'P 1'
#
loop_
_entity.id
_entity.type
_entity.pdbx_description
1 polymer ?
#
loop_
_entity_poly.entity_id
_entity_poly.type
_entity_poly.pdbx_seq_one_letter_code
_entity_poly.pdbx_strand_id
1 'polypeptide(L)'
;RPWFFMFVFTMFANAIFTDFFCYHLLSEFGWDWIVVIGAVEAAVATVAVTAVSILMTFHAVYNITANERVNFKRYRYLMDGKGAFYNPFNRGIVHNLKEFFLLVKPRTEQDVEILNI
;
A
#
# COMPACT_ATOMS: atom_id res chain seq x y z
N ARG A 1 5.94 2.54 -9.10
CA ARG A 1 4.91 1.88 -8.25
C ARG A 1 5.48 0.68 -7.49
N PRO A 2 6.03 -0.37 -8.16
CA PRO A 2 6.54 -1.55 -7.45
C PRO A 2 7.75 -1.25 -6.55
N TRP A 3 8.65 -0.35 -6.96
CA TRP A 3 9.82 0.02 -6.14
C TRP A 3 9.45 0.62 -4.78
N PHE A 4 8.52 1.57 -4.75
CA PHE A 4 8.04 2.16 -3.50
C PHE A 4 7.30 1.15 -2.64
N PHE A 5 6.51 0.25 -3.25
CA PHE A 5 5.88 -0.86 -2.54
C PHE A 5 6.91 -1.76 -1.86
N MET A 6 7.96 -2.17 -2.59
CA MET A 6 9.04 -2.97 -2.02
C MET A 6 9.75 -2.24 -0.87
N PHE A 7 10.05 -0.95 -1.04
CA PHE A 7 10.63 -0.12 0.02
C PHE A 7 9.75 -0.08 1.28
N VAL A 8 8.43 0.13 1.12
CA VAL A 8 7.49 0.15 2.27
C VAL A 8 7.46 -1.22 2.96
N PHE A 9 7.44 -2.32 2.21
CA PHE A 9 7.44 -3.67 2.78
C PHE A 9 8.77 -4.03 3.45
N THR A 10 9.91 -3.57 2.94
CA THR A 10 11.19 -3.74 3.63
C THR A 10 11.26 -2.91 4.91
N MET A 11 10.71 -1.70 4.91
CA MET A 11 10.58 -0.87 6.11
C MET A 11 9.65 -1.50 7.15
N PHE A 12 8.54 -2.11 6.72
CA PHE A 12 7.62 -2.85 7.60
C PHE A 12 8.30 -4.06 8.24
N ALA A 13 9.01 -4.87 7.46
CA ALA A 13 9.79 -5.99 8.01
C ALA A 13 10.88 -5.51 8.98
N ASN A 14 11.59 -4.43 8.64
CA ASN A 14 12.59 -3.84 9.51
C ASN A 14 11.99 -3.36 10.84
N ALA A 15 10.82 -2.71 10.81
CA ALA A 15 10.14 -2.24 12.01
C ALA A 15 9.75 -3.39 12.95
N ILE A 16 9.23 -4.50 12.38
CA ILE A 16 8.93 -5.73 13.15
C ILE A 16 10.20 -6.29 13.80
N PHE A 17 11.33 -6.36 13.06
CA PHE A 17 12.58 -6.87 13.63
C PHE A 17 13.11 -5.95 14.73
N THR A 18 13.04 -4.63 14.56
CA THR A 18 13.43 -3.67 15.59
C THR A 18 12.61 -3.84 16.86
N ASP A 19 11.28 -3.91 16.75
CA ASP A 19 10.38 -4.13 17.90
C ASP A 19 10.71 -5.44 18.62
N PHE A 20 10.98 -6.51 17.87
CA PHE A 20 11.39 -7.81 18.41
C PHE A 20 12.72 -7.74 19.19
N PHE A 21 13.73 -7.06 18.64
CA PHE A 21 15.02 -6.90 19.33
C PHE A 21 14.91 -6.00 20.56
N CYS A 22 14.14 -4.91 20.48
CA CYS A 22 13.87 -4.03 21.62
C CYS A 22 13.21 -4.80 22.77
N TYR A 23 12.21 -5.64 22.46
CA TYR A 23 11.58 -6.52 23.45
C TYR A 23 12.59 -7.46 24.10
N HIS A 24 13.42 -8.14 23.31
CA HIS A 24 14.43 -9.07 23.83
C HIS A 24 15.48 -8.37 24.70
N LEU A 25 15.99 -7.21 24.27
CA LEU A 25 16.98 -6.44 25.03
C LEU A 25 16.43 -6.01 26.39
N LEU A 26 15.19 -5.51 26.45
CA LEU A 26 14.56 -5.12 27.71
C LEU A 26 14.28 -6.32 28.63
N SER A 27 13.97 -7.48 28.04
CA SER A 27 13.71 -8.70 28.82
C SER A 27 14.96 -9.30 29.47
N GLU A 28 16.11 -9.22 28.79
CA GLU A 28 17.36 -9.85 29.24
C GLU A 28 18.22 -8.89 30.09
N PHE A 29 18.36 -7.64 29.65
CA PHE A 29 19.26 -6.65 30.28
C PHE A 29 18.53 -5.70 31.25
N GLY A 30 17.20 -5.79 31.32
CA GLY A 30 16.38 -4.94 32.17
C GLY A 30 16.11 -3.55 31.57
N TRP A 31 15.81 -2.58 32.43
CA TRP A 31 15.28 -1.29 32.03
C TRP A 31 16.37 -0.30 31.58
N ASP A 32 16.79 -0.40 30.32
CA ASP A 32 17.71 0.54 29.67
C ASP A 32 16.93 1.66 28.96
N TRP A 33 17.21 2.92 29.32
CA TRP A 33 16.48 4.08 28.80
C TRP A 33 16.69 4.34 27.30
N ILE A 34 17.86 3.99 26.75
CA ILE A 34 18.14 4.11 25.31
C ILE A 34 17.27 3.12 24.55
N VAL A 35 17.16 1.88 25.06
CA VAL A 35 16.33 0.85 24.46
C VAL A 35 14.85 1.19 24.59
N VAL A 36 14.40 1.75 25.72
CA VAL A 36 13.01 2.21 25.90
C VAL A 36 12.65 3.30 24.89
N ILE A 37 13.51 4.31 24.71
CA ILE A 37 13.26 5.37 23.73
C ILE A 37 13.21 4.78 22.31
N GLY A 38 14.16 3.92 21.96
CA GLY A 38 14.18 3.23 20.67
C GLY A 38 12.92 2.36 20.45
N ALA A 39 12.43 1.68 21.49
CA ALA A 39 11.21 0.87 21.41
C ALA A 39 9.96 1.73 21.17
N VAL A 40 9.88 2.92 21.80
CA VAL A 40 8.77 3.85 21.56
C VAL A 40 8.80 4.40 20.14
N GLU A 41 9.98 4.79 19.66
CA GLU A 41 10.16 5.24 18.27
C GLU A 41 9.80 4.14 17.28
N ALA A 42 10.29 2.91 17.50
CA ALA A 42 10.02 1.74 16.67
C ALA A 42 8.52 1.43 16.65
N ALA A 43 7.83 1.44 17.79
CA ALA A 43 6.38 1.21 17.84
C ALA A 43 5.59 2.24 17.03
N VAL A 44 5.94 3.54 17.12
CA VAL A 44 5.30 4.60 16.32
C VAL A 44 5.58 4.38 14.83
N ALA A 45 6.82 4.06 14.48
CA ALA A 45 7.20 3.74 13.11
C ALA A 45 6.41 2.53 12.58
N THR A 46 6.32 1.44 13.35
CA THR A 46 5.57 0.22 13.03
C THR A 46 4.10 0.53 12.71
N VAL A 47 3.42 1.33 13.52
CA VAL A 47 2.03 1.74 13.24
C VAL A 47 1.94 2.49 11.91
N ALA A 48 2.84 3.45 11.66
CA ALA A 48 2.83 4.23 10.43
C ALA A 48 3.10 3.36 9.19
N VAL A 49 4.15 2.53 9.21
CA VAL A 49 4.50 1.68 8.06
C VAL A 49 3.47 0.57 7.83
N THR A 50 2.80 0.09 8.87
CA THR A 50 1.67 -0.85 8.73
C THR A 50 0.52 -0.20 7.97
N ALA A 51 0.10 1.01 8.35
CA ALA A 51 -0.98 1.73 7.68
C ALA A 51 -0.65 1.97 6.20
N VAL A 52 0.58 2.39 5.90
CA VAL A 52 1.03 2.59 4.51
C VAL A 52 1.09 1.27 3.75
N SER A 53 1.55 0.18 4.36
CA SER A 53 1.60 -1.16 3.74
C SER A 53 0.20 -1.67 3.35
N ILE A 54 -0.79 -1.47 4.23
CA ILE A 54 -2.19 -1.81 3.95
C ILE A 54 -2.72 -0.99 2.77
N LEU A 55 -2.49 0.33 2.77
CA LEU A 55 -2.92 1.21 1.66
C LEU A 55 -2.25 0.84 0.33
N MET A 56 -0.97 0.49 0.36
CA MET A 56 -0.24 0.06 -0.83
C MET A 56 -0.71 -1.28 -1.36
N THR A 57 -1.03 -2.21 -0.47
CA THR A 57 -1.65 -3.49 -0.83
C THR A 57 -3.03 -3.26 -1.44
N PHE A 58 -3.86 -2.40 -0.84
CA PHE A 58 -5.17 -2.04 -1.39
C PHE A 58 -5.05 -1.43 -2.79
N HIS A 59 -4.13 -0.49 -3.01
CA HIS A 59 -3.88 0.12 -4.32
C HIS A 59 -3.41 -0.90 -5.37
N ALA A 60 -2.57 -1.85 -4.98
CA ALA A 60 -2.12 -2.92 -5.88
C ALA A 60 -3.24 -3.90 -6.22
N VAL A 61 -4.01 -4.33 -5.22
CA VAL A 61 -5.09 -5.33 -5.37
C VAL A 61 -6.28 -4.78 -6.13
N TYR A 62 -6.60 -3.50 -6.01
CA TYR A 62 -7.72 -2.86 -6.74
C TYR A 62 -7.28 -2.18 -8.04
N ASN A 63 -5.99 -2.17 -8.36
CA ASN A 63 -5.43 -1.40 -9.47
C ASN A 63 -5.95 0.05 -9.48
N ILE A 64 -5.71 0.77 -8.38
CA ILE A 64 -6.09 2.17 -8.20
C ILE A 64 -4.92 2.95 -7.63
N THR A 65 -4.72 4.18 -8.08
CA THR A 65 -3.72 5.11 -7.54
C THR A 65 -4.27 5.89 -6.35
N ALA A 66 -3.38 6.45 -5.53
CA ALA A 66 -3.78 7.32 -4.42
C ALA A 66 -4.58 8.53 -4.91
N ASN A 67 -4.19 9.12 -6.05
CA ASN A 67 -4.87 10.26 -6.62
C ASN A 67 -6.26 9.88 -7.16
N GLU A 68 -6.41 8.74 -7.84
CA GLU A 68 -7.72 8.24 -8.27
C GLU A 68 -8.62 7.93 -7.07
N ARG A 69 -8.08 7.34 -5.99
CA ARG A 69 -8.84 7.06 -4.77
C ARG A 69 -9.38 8.34 -4.11
N VAL A 70 -8.55 9.38 -4.01
CA VAL A 70 -8.93 10.64 -3.33
C VAL A 70 -9.80 11.53 -4.24
N ASN A 71 -9.44 11.63 -5.52
CA ASN A 71 -10.05 12.54 -6.48
C ASN A 71 -10.92 11.82 -7.51
N PHE A 72 -11.56 10.69 -7.16
CA PHE A 72 -12.30 9.86 -8.13
C PHE A 72 -13.38 10.66 -8.89
N LYS A 73 -14.05 11.62 -8.23
CA LYS A 73 -15.08 12.48 -8.84
C LYS A 73 -14.56 13.35 -9.99
N ARG A 74 -13.24 13.58 -10.07
CA ARG A 74 -12.60 14.32 -11.16
C ARG A 74 -12.53 13.48 -12.45
N TYR A 75 -12.54 12.15 -12.34
CA TYR A 75 -12.29 11.23 -13.44
C TYR A 75 -13.60 10.58 -13.89
N ARG A 76 -14.09 10.95 -15.07
CA ARG A 76 -15.37 10.41 -15.61
C ARG A 76 -15.34 8.89 -15.80
N TYR A 77 -14.20 8.32 -16.18
CA TYR A 77 -14.04 6.87 -16.32
C TYR A 77 -14.10 6.11 -14.99
N LEU A 78 -13.98 6.80 -13.83
CA LEU A 78 -14.17 6.21 -12.50
C LEU A 78 -15.60 6.35 -11.98
N MET A 79 -16.52 6.84 -12.82
CA MET A 79 -17.92 7.04 -12.47
C MET A 79 -18.81 6.17 -13.36
N ASP A 80 -19.73 5.45 -12.74
CA ASP A 80 -20.81 4.76 -13.41
C ASP A 80 -21.83 5.77 -14.01
N GLY A 81 -22.76 5.31 -14.85
CA GLY A 81 -23.82 6.13 -15.45
C GLY A 81 -24.72 6.86 -14.44
N LYS A 82 -24.71 6.44 -13.17
CA LYS A 82 -25.40 7.09 -12.04
C LYS A 82 -24.49 8.00 -11.19
N GLY A 83 -23.22 8.19 -11.57
CA GLY A 83 -22.23 8.98 -10.83
C GLY A 83 -21.59 8.27 -9.62
N ALA A 84 -21.87 6.98 -9.43
CA ALA A 84 -21.26 6.17 -8.37
C ALA A 84 -19.83 5.75 -8.74
N PHE A 85 -18.99 5.46 -7.74
CA PHE A 85 -17.62 4.99 -7.99
C PHE A 85 -17.62 3.62 -8.69
N TYR A 86 -16.93 3.54 -9.83
CA TYR A 86 -16.73 2.31 -10.58
C TYR A 86 -15.27 2.26 -11.05
N ASN A 87 -14.57 1.15 -10.82
CA ASN A 87 -13.17 1.01 -11.24
C ASN A 87 -13.04 0.04 -12.43
N PRO A 88 -12.98 0.54 -13.68
CA PRO A 88 -12.81 -0.28 -14.87
C PRO A 88 -11.42 -0.94 -14.99
N PHE A 89 -10.44 -0.47 -14.23
CA PHE A 89 -9.09 -1.03 -14.21
C PHE A 89 -8.96 -2.25 -13.29
N ASN A 90 -9.95 -2.47 -12.41
CA ASN A 90 -10.00 -3.64 -11.54
C ASN A 90 -10.44 -4.89 -12.33
N ARG A 91 -9.50 -5.80 -12.60
CA ARG A 91 -9.72 -7.05 -13.35
C ARG A 91 -9.54 -8.29 -12.49
N GLY A 92 -9.70 -8.14 -11.18
CA GLY A 92 -9.44 -9.20 -10.20
C GLY A 92 -8.00 -9.20 -9.70
N ILE A 93 -7.82 -9.74 -8.48
CA ILE A 93 -6.59 -9.64 -7.68
C ILE A 93 -5.35 -10.06 -8.48
N VAL A 94 -5.39 -11.24 -9.12
CA VAL A 94 -4.23 -11.78 -9.85
C VAL A 94 -3.83 -10.89 -11.02
N HIS A 95 -4.80 -10.38 -11.79
CA HIS A 95 -4.51 -9.53 -12.95
C HIS A 95 -3.97 -8.17 -12.52
N ASN A 96 -4.55 -7.60 -11.48
CA ASN A 96 -4.14 -6.31 -10.92
C ASN A 96 -2.72 -6.38 -10.36
N LEU A 97 -2.36 -7.46 -9.66
CA LEU A 97 -1.00 -7.66 -9.16
C LEU A 97 0.00 -7.84 -10.31
N LYS A 98 -0.33 -8.61 -11.35
CA LYS A 98 0.53 -8.74 -12.53
C LYS A 98 0.80 -7.39 -13.20
N GLU A 99 -0.23 -6.56 -13.33
CA GLU A 99 -0.09 -5.21 -13.86
C GLU A 99 0.75 -4.31 -12.92
N PHE A 100 0.49 -4.37 -11.62
CA PHE A 100 1.22 -3.58 -10.61
C PHE A 100 2.73 -3.88 -10.59
N PHE A 101 3.10 -5.16 -10.71
CA PHE A 101 4.49 -5.62 -10.79
C PHE A 101 5.09 -5.57 -12.20
N LEU A 102 4.42 -4.89 -13.14
CA LEU A 102 4.89 -4.70 -14.52
C LEU A 102 5.10 -6.01 -15.31
N LEU A 103 4.41 -7.08 -14.91
CA LEU A 103 4.45 -8.38 -15.59
C LEU A 103 3.55 -8.41 -16.83
N VAL A 104 2.59 -7.49 -16.93
CA VAL A 104 1.67 -7.33 -18.05
C VAL A 104 1.53 -5.83 -18.38
N LYS A 105 1.30 -5.50 -19.65
CA LYS A 105 1.05 -4.12 -20.08
C LYS A 105 -0.20 -3.56 -19.39
N PRO A 106 -0.12 -2.38 -18.74
CA PRO A 106 -1.28 -1.74 -18.14
C PRO A 106 -2.29 -1.29 -19.20
N ARG A 107 -3.57 -1.24 -18.81
CA ARG A 107 -4.61 -0.64 -19.66
C ARG A 107 -4.46 0.87 -19.64
N THR A 108 -4.65 1.48 -20.80
CA THR A 108 -4.76 2.93 -20.93
C THR A 108 -6.21 3.37 -20.76
N GLU A 109 -6.42 4.67 -20.52
CA GLU A 109 -7.77 5.24 -20.46
C GLU A 109 -8.52 5.02 -21.79
N GLN A 110 -7.81 5.08 -22.93
CA GLN A 110 -8.37 4.79 -24.25
C GLN A 110 -8.88 3.35 -24.36
N ASP A 111 -8.12 2.37 -23.84
CA ASP A 111 -8.55 0.97 -23.82
C ASP A 111 -9.84 0.80 -23.00
N VAL A 112 -10.03 1.59 -21.95
CA VAL A 112 -11.24 1.57 -21.11
C VAL A 112 -12.41 2.25 -21.81
N GLU A 113 -12.20 3.39 -22.47
CA GLU A 113 -13.24 4.08 -23.24
C GLU A 113 -13.76 3.22 -24.39
N ILE A 114 -12.89 2.50 -25.10
CA ILE A 114 -13.27 1.58 -26.19
C ILE A 114 -14.09 0.39 -25.67
N LEU A 115 -13.85 -0.04 -24.42
CA LEU A 115 -14.57 -1.15 -23.80
C LEU A 115 -15.90 -0.74 -23.15
N ASN A 116 -16.13 0.55 -22.94
CA ASN A 116 -17.36 1.13 -22.38
C ASN A 116 -18.39 1.49 -23.49
N ILE A 117 -18.58 0.61 -24.49
CA ILE A 117 -19.73 0.66 -25.42
C ILE A 117 -21.01 0.34 -24.66
#